data_AF-A0A6J0NAC0-F1
#
_entry.id   AF-A0A6J0NAC0-F1
#
_cell.length_a   1.000
_cell.length_b   1.000
_cell.length_c   1.000
_cell.angle_alpha   90.00
_cell.angle_beta   90.00
_cell.angle_gamma   90.00
#
_symmetry.space_group_name_H-M   'P 1'
#
loop_
_entity.id
_entity.type
_entity.pdbx_description
1 polymer ?
#
loop_
_entity_poly.entity_id
_entity_poly.type
_entity_poly.pdbx_seq_one_letter_code
_entity_poly.pdbx_strand_id
1 'polypeptide(L)'
;MGNREQVAELIASLEQATLMSHQIGTAVDRNQLLQISSSLRTAHHRVSTLLLSTTPSPASDNSVSSVDPMQLGEGEAEEVEDERDSAVEKVEEKMRECFIRNKRAKRPLSPSSAVVETSATEERSSRDYYGQFDLDPNASKLRALDLIYQFHG
;
A
#
# COMPACT_ATOMS: atom_id res chain seq x y z
N MET A 1 20.79 -12.46 -11.90
CA MET A 1 20.41 -13.89 -11.74
C MET A 1 19.21 -14.09 -10.81
N GLY A 2 18.99 -13.26 -9.78
CA GLY A 2 17.96 -13.53 -8.75
C GLY A 2 16.48 -13.58 -9.18
N ASN A 3 16.04 -12.82 -10.19
CA ASN A 3 14.61 -12.77 -10.54
C ASN A 3 14.07 -14.09 -11.12
N ARG A 4 14.89 -14.85 -11.84
CA ARG A 4 14.43 -16.10 -12.48
C ARG A 4 14.26 -17.24 -11.47
N GLU A 5 15.17 -17.29 -10.49
CA GLU A 5 15.10 -18.22 -9.36
C GLU A 5 13.89 -17.88 -8.46
N GLN A 6 13.67 -16.59 -8.16
CA GLN A 6 12.50 -16.13 -7.41
C GLN A 6 11.18 -16.49 -8.10
N VAL A 7 11.10 -16.36 -9.43
CA VAL A 7 9.91 -16.76 -10.20
C VAL A 7 9.71 -18.28 -10.18
N ALA A 8 10.77 -19.08 -10.33
CA ALA A 8 10.68 -20.53 -10.25
C ALA A 8 10.22 -21.00 -8.86
N GLU A 9 10.75 -20.38 -7.81
CA GLU A 9 10.36 -20.58 -6.42
C GLU A 9 8.91 -20.16 -6.15
N LEU A 10 8.45 -19.07 -6.76
CA LEU A 10 7.05 -18.63 -6.68
C LEU A 10 6.14 -19.69 -7.29
N ILE A 11 6.44 -20.15 -8.51
CA ILE A 11 5.64 -21.16 -9.21
C ILE A 11 5.52 -22.44 -8.37
N ALA A 12 6.65 -22.97 -7.87
CA ALA A 12 6.65 -24.17 -7.03
C ALA A 12 5.81 -23.98 -5.75
N SER A 13 5.93 -22.82 -5.09
CA SER A 13 5.14 -22.53 -3.89
C SER A 13 3.63 -22.41 -4.17
N LEU A 14 3.26 -21.94 -5.35
CA LEU A 14 1.88 -21.73 -5.77
C LEU A 14 1.23 -23.07 -6.14
N GLU A 15 1.95 -23.93 -6.88
CA GLU A 15 1.54 -25.31 -7.16
C GLU A 15 1.32 -26.10 -5.86
N GLN A 16 2.26 -26.01 -4.92
CA GLN A 16 2.12 -26.65 -3.62
C GLN A 16 0.89 -26.12 -2.86
N ALA A 17 0.69 -24.81 -2.83
CA ALA A 17 -0.45 -24.21 -2.14
C ALA A 17 -1.79 -24.64 -2.77
N THR A 18 -1.85 -24.79 -4.10
CA THR A 18 -3.03 -25.32 -4.81
C THR A 18 -3.28 -26.79 -4.45
N LEU A 19 -2.27 -27.64 -4.44
CA LEU A 19 -2.43 -29.05 -4.03
C LEU A 19 -2.91 -29.18 -2.57
N MET A 20 -2.41 -28.31 -1.69
CA MET A 20 -2.83 -28.27 -0.30
C MET A 20 -4.25 -27.71 -0.14
N SER A 21 -4.66 -26.75 -0.97
CA SER A 21 -6.01 -26.16 -0.89
C SER A 21 -7.12 -27.16 -1.27
N HIS A 22 -6.85 -28.09 -2.17
CA HIS A 22 -7.76 -29.19 -2.49
C HIS A 22 -8.07 -30.09 -1.28
N GLN A 23 -7.18 -30.11 -0.28
CA GLN A 23 -7.34 -30.92 0.92
C GLN A 23 -8.16 -30.20 2.01
N ILE A 24 -8.56 -28.93 1.83
CA ILE A 24 -9.31 -28.15 2.84
C ILE A 24 -10.63 -28.83 3.22
N GLY A 25 -11.34 -29.40 2.25
CA GLY A 25 -12.61 -30.10 2.50
C GLY A 25 -12.45 -31.49 3.09
N THR A 26 -11.25 -32.07 3.02
CA THR A 26 -10.95 -33.44 3.46
C THR A 26 -10.04 -33.49 4.69
N ALA A 27 -9.51 -32.34 5.12
CA ALA A 27 -8.61 -32.23 6.25
C ALA A 27 -9.38 -32.41 7.55
N VAL A 28 -9.19 -33.57 8.19
CA VAL A 28 -9.82 -33.91 9.48
C VAL A 28 -8.99 -33.37 10.65
N ASP A 29 -7.68 -33.21 10.45
CA ASP A 29 -6.74 -32.83 11.51
C ASP A 29 -6.39 -31.32 11.48
N ARG A 30 -6.31 -30.72 12.67
CA ARG A 30 -6.01 -29.29 12.84
C ARG A 30 -4.60 -28.94 12.37
N ASN A 31 -3.63 -29.85 12.50
CA ASN A 31 -2.28 -29.63 11.99
C ASN A 31 -2.24 -29.54 10.46
N GLN A 32 -3.04 -30.35 9.77
CA GLN A 32 -3.16 -30.29 8.31
C GLN A 32 -3.73 -28.94 7.88
N LEU A 33 -4.78 -28.46 8.56
CA LEU A 33 -5.37 -27.16 8.26
C LEU A 33 -4.37 -26.01 8.47
N LEU A 34 -3.57 -26.08 9.53
CA LEU A 34 -2.49 -25.11 9.78
C LEU A 34 -1.43 -25.14 8.68
N GLN A 35 -1.03 -26.33 8.22
CA GLN A 35 -0.07 -26.50 7.13
C GLN A 35 -0.60 -25.99 5.78
N ILE A 36 -1.88 -26.20 5.49
CA ILE A 36 -2.54 -25.63 4.31
C ILE A 36 -2.51 -24.10 4.40
N SER A 37 -2.88 -23.54 5.55
CA SER A 37 -2.93 -22.09 5.75
C SER A 37 -1.55 -21.42 5.64
N SER A 38 -0.49 -22.07 6.14
CA SER A 38 0.86 -21.55 6.05
C SER A 38 1.36 -21.57 4.62
N SER A 39 1.14 -22.68 3.88
CA SER A 39 1.50 -22.79 2.47
C SER A 39 0.81 -21.71 1.62
N LEU A 40 -0.48 -21.45 1.83
CA LEU A 40 -1.23 -20.42 1.12
C LEU A 40 -0.70 -19.01 1.42
N ARG A 41 -0.34 -18.73 2.69
CA ARG A 41 0.23 -17.44 3.10
C ARG A 41 1.62 -17.22 2.53
N THR A 42 2.45 -18.26 2.47
CA THR A 42 3.77 -18.20 1.85
C THR A 42 3.65 -17.87 0.36
N ALA A 43 2.74 -18.53 -0.36
CA ALA A 43 2.48 -18.20 -1.77
C ALA A 43 2.02 -16.74 -1.93
N HIS A 44 1.07 -16.29 -1.10
CA HIS A 44 0.59 -14.91 -1.12
C HIS A 44 1.73 -13.90 -0.88
N HIS A 45 2.55 -14.12 0.14
CA HIS A 45 3.67 -13.23 0.44
C HIS A 45 4.65 -13.15 -0.72
N ARG A 46 4.97 -14.29 -1.37
CA ARG A 46 5.86 -14.32 -2.54
C ARG A 46 5.29 -13.53 -3.72
N VAL A 47 3.98 -13.64 -3.99
CA VAL A 47 3.30 -12.81 -5.00
C VAL A 47 3.40 -11.33 -4.62
N SER A 48 3.07 -10.97 -3.38
CA SER A 48 3.14 -9.57 -2.93
C SER A 48 4.55 -9.00 -3.08
N THR A 49 5.58 -9.73 -2.64
CA THR A 49 6.98 -9.29 -2.77
C THR A 49 7.38 -9.10 -4.23
N LEU A 50 6.95 -9.98 -5.13
CA LEU A 50 7.23 -9.87 -6.55
C LEU A 50 6.50 -8.67 -7.18
N LEU A 51 5.25 -8.41 -6.80
CA LEU A 51 4.53 -7.22 -7.28
C LEU A 51 5.17 -5.94 -6.77
N LEU A 52 5.62 -5.91 -5.51
CA LEU A 52 6.32 -4.76 -4.93
C LEU A 52 7.70 -4.54 -5.58
N SER A 53 8.42 -5.58 -6.00
CA SER A 53 9.69 -5.40 -6.71
C SER A 53 9.52 -4.89 -8.15
N THR A 54 8.32 -5.03 -8.73
CA THR A 54 8.02 -4.53 -10.09
C THR A 54 7.55 -3.08 -10.14
N THR A 55 7.32 -2.41 -9.00
CA THR A 55 7.05 -0.97 -9.01
C THR A 55 8.35 -0.20 -9.26
N PRO A 56 8.43 0.66 -10.31
CA PRO A 56 9.61 1.48 -10.52
C PRO A 56 9.80 2.39 -9.32
N SER A 57 10.86 2.13 -8.54
CA SER A 57 11.40 3.11 -7.61
C SER A 57 11.91 4.30 -8.45
N PRO A 58 11.62 5.55 -8.07
CA PRO A 58 12.37 6.67 -8.62
C PRO A 58 13.83 6.55 -8.14
N ALA A 59 14.67 5.90 -8.94
CA ALA A 59 16.13 6.02 -8.83
C ALA A 59 16.46 7.52 -8.97
N SER A 60 17.21 8.21 -8.10
CA SER A 60 18.44 7.83 -7.40
C SER A 60 19.48 7.21 -8.34
N ASP A 61 19.74 7.91 -9.44
CA ASP A 61 20.86 7.67 -10.32
C ASP A 61 22.17 8.11 -9.63
N ASN A 62 22.90 7.15 -9.05
CA ASN A 62 24.32 7.29 -8.73
C ASN A 62 24.99 5.90 -8.72
N SER A 63 25.26 5.34 -9.90
CA SER A 63 26.38 4.41 -10.12
C SER A 63 26.69 4.27 -11.61
N VAL A 64 27.51 5.23 -12.06
CA VAL A 64 28.64 5.10 -13.01
C VAL A 64 28.64 3.91 -13.99
N SER A 65 28.22 4.18 -15.23
CA SER A 65 28.85 3.59 -16.43
C SER A 65 28.61 4.47 -17.66
N SER A 66 29.57 5.38 -17.87
CA SER A 66 30.15 5.78 -19.15
C SER A 66 29.21 5.82 -20.37
N VAL A 67 28.65 7.00 -20.65
CA VAL A 67 28.63 7.59 -22.01
C VAL A 67 28.79 9.10 -21.86
N ASP A 68 29.79 9.65 -22.56
CA ASP A 68 30.14 11.07 -22.59
C ASP A 68 28.93 11.96 -22.94
N PRO A 69 28.62 13.00 -22.16
CA PRO A 69 27.73 14.06 -22.59
C PRO A 69 28.50 14.98 -23.54
N MET A 70 27.97 15.19 -24.75
CA MET A 70 28.54 16.17 -25.66
C MET A 70 28.57 17.55 -25.00
N GLN A 71 29.80 18.02 -24.90
CA GLN A 71 30.27 19.31 -24.44
C GLN A 71 29.57 20.50 -25.13
N LEU A 72 29.16 21.45 -24.28
CA LEU A 72 29.22 22.90 -24.46
C LEU A 72 28.48 23.53 -25.65
N GLY A 73 27.27 24.01 -25.38
CA GLY A 73 26.73 25.23 -25.98
C GLY A 73 26.79 26.34 -24.94
N GLU A 74 27.85 27.14 -24.97
CA GLU A 74 27.99 28.38 -24.21
C GLU A 74 26.99 29.39 -24.79
N GLY A 75 26.05 29.85 -23.98
CA GLY A 75 24.98 30.76 -24.37
C GLY A 75 24.35 31.41 -23.14
N GLU A 76 24.98 32.49 -22.71
CA GLU A 76 24.42 33.67 -22.03
C GLU A 76 23.15 33.49 -21.15
N ALA A 77 23.39 33.57 -19.85
CA ALA A 77 22.69 34.38 -18.85
C ALA A 77 21.14 34.43 -18.82
N GLU A 78 20.60 33.87 -17.73
CA GLU A 78 19.56 34.49 -16.88
C GLU A 78 18.28 35.08 -17.53
N GLU A 79 17.48 34.29 -18.25
CA GLU A 79 16.11 34.72 -18.59
C GLU A 79 15.02 33.61 -18.58
N VAL A 80 15.38 32.33 -18.33
CA VAL A 80 14.43 31.20 -18.50
C VAL A 80 13.87 30.64 -17.17
N GLU A 81 14.52 30.90 -16.03
CA GLU A 81 14.03 30.47 -14.70
C GLU A 81 12.79 31.29 -14.27
N ASP A 82 12.78 32.60 -14.53
CA ASP A 82 11.68 33.51 -14.17
C ASP A 82 10.36 33.16 -14.88
N GLU A 83 10.41 32.66 -16.12
CA GLU A 83 9.20 32.27 -16.86
C GLU A 83 8.57 30.99 -16.32
N ARG A 84 9.37 30.06 -15.78
CA ARG A 84 8.88 28.80 -15.18
C ARG A 84 8.23 29.07 -13.84
N ASP A 85 8.85 29.89 -13.01
CA ASP A 85 8.30 30.28 -11.71
C ASP A 85 7.05 31.13 -11.87
N SER A 86 7.05 32.06 -12.85
CA SER A 86 5.84 32.81 -13.22
C SER A 86 4.72 31.90 -13.72
N ALA A 87 5.03 30.85 -14.48
CA ALA A 87 4.02 29.90 -14.95
C ALA A 87 3.42 29.08 -13.80
N VAL A 88 4.23 28.67 -12.81
CA VAL A 88 3.77 27.94 -11.62
C VAL A 88 2.94 28.85 -10.72
N GLU A 89 3.39 30.08 -10.46
CA GLU A 89 2.66 31.08 -9.66
C GLU A 89 1.28 31.39 -10.27
N LYS A 90 1.21 31.50 -11.61
CA LYS A 90 -0.04 31.74 -12.34
C LYS A 90 -1.02 30.56 -12.27
N VAL A 91 -0.53 29.33 -12.19
CA VAL A 91 -1.39 28.15 -11.95
C VAL A 91 -1.89 28.13 -10.52
N GLU A 92 -1.03 28.43 -9.54
CA GLU A 92 -1.38 28.48 -8.12
C GLU A 92 -2.44 29.57 -7.85
N GLU A 93 -2.27 30.76 -8.41
CA GLU A 93 -3.28 31.84 -8.36
C GLU A 93 -4.62 31.38 -8.93
N LYS A 94 -4.62 30.74 -10.10
CA LYS A 94 -5.85 30.25 -10.75
C LYS A 94 -6.54 29.13 -9.96
N MET A 95 -5.79 28.34 -9.18
CA MET A 95 -6.36 27.35 -8.27
C MET A 95 -6.99 28.01 -7.03
N ARG A 96 -6.42 29.11 -6.53
CA ARG A 96 -7.00 29.91 -5.43
C ARG A 96 -8.34 30.55 -5.82
N GLU A 97 -8.54 30.86 -7.10
CA GLU A 97 -9.79 31.43 -7.62
C GLU A 97 -10.86 30.37 -7.98
N CYS A 98 -10.49 29.09 -8.02
CA CYS A 98 -11.38 27.99 -8.39
C CYS A 98 -12.30 27.56 -7.23
N PHE A 99 -13.22 28.44 -6.82
CA PHE A 99 -14.30 28.08 -5.90
C PHE A 99 -15.36 27.27 -6.64
N ILE A 100 -15.43 25.96 -6.34
CA ILE A 100 -16.50 25.08 -6.83
C ILE A 100 -17.82 25.56 -6.22
N ARG A 101 -18.53 26.44 -6.94
CA ARG A 101 -19.85 26.95 -6.57
C ARG A 101 -20.91 25.90 -6.91
N ASN A 102 -20.81 24.74 -6.27
CA ASN A 102 -21.85 23.72 -6.35
C ASN A 102 -23.07 24.22 -5.57
N LYS A 103 -24.07 24.77 -6.30
CA LYS A 103 -25.35 25.27 -5.75
C LYS A 103 -26.31 24.14 -5.35
N ARG A 104 -25.86 22.90 -5.33
CA ARG A 104 -26.60 21.78 -4.74
C ARG A 104 -26.48 21.91 -3.23
N ALA A 105 -27.60 21.91 -2.51
CA ALA A 105 -27.59 21.88 -1.05
C ALA A 105 -26.64 20.76 -0.59
N LYS A 106 -25.47 21.14 -0.08
CA LYS A 106 -24.51 20.15 0.43
C LYS A 106 -25.20 19.51 1.63
N ARG A 107 -25.33 18.17 1.59
CA ARG A 107 -25.77 17.40 2.74
C ARG A 107 -24.95 17.86 3.95
N PRO A 108 -25.55 18.08 5.14
CA PRO A 108 -24.78 18.43 6.32
C PRO A 108 -23.69 17.37 6.47
N LEU A 109 -22.44 17.82 6.50
CA LEU A 109 -21.32 16.95 6.81
C LEU A 109 -21.55 16.46 8.23
N SER A 110 -21.54 15.13 8.41
CA SER A 110 -21.57 14.55 9.75
C SER A 110 -20.42 15.14 10.57
N PRO A 111 -20.63 15.46 11.85
CA PRO A 111 -19.58 16.01 12.69
C PRO A 111 -18.39 15.04 12.71
N SER A 112 -17.24 15.50 12.24
CA SER A 112 -15.97 14.79 12.38
C SER A 112 -15.65 14.69 13.86
N SER A 113 -15.44 13.45 14.34
CA SER A 113 -15.12 13.15 15.74
C SER A 113 -13.85 13.89 16.17
N ALA A 114 -14.02 14.99 16.90
CA ALA A 114 -13.03 15.51 17.82
C ALA A 114 -13.29 14.85 19.18
N VAL A 115 -12.78 13.64 19.34
CA VAL A 115 -12.50 13.03 20.66
C VAL A 115 -11.05 13.41 20.95
N VAL A 116 -10.82 14.55 21.61
CA VAL A 116 -10.51 14.60 23.04
C VAL A 116 -9.36 13.67 23.38
N GLU A 117 -8.16 14.25 23.38
CA GLU A 117 -7.00 13.78 24.14
C GLU A 117 -7.40 13.66 25.62
N THR A 118 -7.56 12.44 26.12
CA THR A 118 -7.27 12.15 27.53
C THR A 118 -6.62 10.77 27.64
N SER A 119 -5.56 10.70 28.45
CA SER A 119 -4.75 9.54 28.87
C SER A 119 -3.80 8.88 27.83
N ALA A 120 -2.58 9.43 27.82
CA ALA A 120 -1.31 8.74 28.05
C ALA A 120 -1.16 7.24 27.66
N THR A 121 -0.04 7.01 26.96
CA THR A 121 0.70 5.74 26.78
C THR A 121 -0.01 4.61 26.04
N GLU A 122 0.21 4.52 24.72
CA GLU A 122 1.12 3.52 24.12
C GLU A 122 1.21 3.69 22.59
N GLU A 123 2.45 3.81 22.15
CA GLU A 123 3.02 3.28 20.90
C GLU A 123 2.48 3.72 19.53
N ARG A 124 3.31 4.57 18.90
CA ARG A 124 3.65 4.56 17.48
C ARG A 124 3.52 3.17 16.84
N SER A 125 2.54 2.96 15.96
CA SER A 125 2.74 2.27 14.67
C SER A 125 1.46 2.32 13.83
N SER A 126 1.15 3.49 13.29
CA SER A 126 0.15 3.65 12.24
C SER A 126 0.79 3.37 10.88
N ARG A 127 1.19 2.12 10.63
CA ARG A 127 1.71 1.72 9.31
C ARG A 127 1.51 0.26 8.90
N ASP A 128 0.55 -0.50 9.44
CA ASP A 128 0.33 -1.89 8.99
C ASP A 128 -1.16 -2.30 8.91
N TYR A 129 -2.05 -1.37 8.56
CA TYR A 129 -3.52 -1.58 8.64
C TYR A 129 -4.17 -2.46 7.56
N TYR A 130 -3.40 -3.19 6.73
CA TYR A 130 -3.95 -4.09 5.69
C TYR A 130 -3.38 -5.51 5.67
N GLY A 131 -2.45 -5.88 6.58
CA GLY A 131 -1.80 -7.20 6.55
C GLY A 131 -2.15 -8.15 7.70
N GLN A 132 -2.74 -7.62 8.78
CA GLN A 132 -2.89 -8.32 10.07
C GLN A 132 -4.35 -8.37 10.53
N PHE A 133 -5.31 -8.50 9.62
CA PHE A 133 -6.62 -8.96 10.05
C PHE A 133 -6.50 -10.44 10.42
N ASP A 134 -6.54 -10.71 11.73
CA ASP A 134 -7.09 -11.93 12.30
C ASP A 134 -6.23 -13.19 12.27
N LEU A 135 -5.06 -13.13 12.90
CA LEU A 135 -4.28 -14.33 13.24
C LEU A 135 -4.64 -14.96 14.59
N ASP A 136 -5.49 -14.30 15.39
CA ASP A 136 -6.04 -14.87 16.61
C ASP A 136 -7.55 -15.15 16.44
N PRO A 137 -7.97 -16.43 16.34
CA PRO A 137 -9.37 -16.81 16.25
C PRO A 137 -10.24 -16.23 17.37
N ASN A 138 -9.67 -15.98 18.56
CA ASN A 138 -10.41 -15.37 19.67
C ASN A 138 -10.62 -13.88 19.48
N ALA A 139 -9.61 -13.14 19.03
CA ALA A 139 -9.74 -11.73 18.70
C ALA A 139 -10.82 -11.49 17.62
N SER A 140 -10.86 -12.31 16.57
CA SER A 140 -11.89 -12.21 15.52
C SER A 140 -13.29 -12.50 16.07
N LYS A 141 -13.41 -13.51 16.94
CA LYS A 141 -14.67 -13.86 17.59
C LYS A 141 -15.18 -12.71 18.48
N LEU A 142 -14.32 -12.08 19.26
CA LEU A 142 -14.69 -10.94 20.11
C LEU A 142 -15.15 -9.75 19.27
N ARG A 143 -14.45 -9.44 18.18
CA ARG A 143 -14.88 -8.39 17.24
C ARG A 143 -16.24 -8.71 16.61
N ALA A 144 -16.46 -9.96 16.21
CA ALA A 144 -17.75 -10.38 15.65
C ALA A 144 -18.90 -10.24 16.65
N LEU A 145 -18.67 -10.61 17.93
CA LEU A 145 -19.68 -10.46 18.98
C LEU A 145 -20.00 -8.98 19.28
N ASP A 146 -18.99 -8.11 19.28
CA ASP A 146 -19.17 -6.66 19.47
C ASP A 146 -20.02 -6.04 18.35
N LEU A 147 -19.75 -6.41 17.10
CA LEU A 147 -20.57 -5.98 15.96
C LEU A 147 -22.01 -6.46 16.08
N ILE A 148 -22.24 -7.72 16.47
CA ILE A 148 -23.58 -8.25 16.67
C ILE A 148 -24.31 -7.47 17.76
N TYR A 149 -23.64 -7.17 18.87
CA TYR A 149 -24.25 -6.36 19.95
C TYR A 149 -24.57 -4.93 19.49
N GLN A 150 -23.68 -4.28 18.73
CA GLN A 150 -23.88 -2.91 18.26
C GLN A 150 -25.11 -2.78 17.32
N PHE A 151 -25.34 -3.78 16.47
CA PHE A 151 -26.39 -3.69 15.45
C PHE A 151 -27.67 -4.45 15.82
N HIS A 152 -27.59 -5.44 16.70
CA HIS A 152 -28.68 -6.40 16.96
C HIS A 152 -28.90 -6.70 18.46
N GLY A 153 -28.16 -6.04 19.36
CA GLY A 153 -28.31 -6.15 20.82
C GLY A 153 -29.29 -5.16 21.43
#